data_AF-A0A9X8VGV9-F1
#
_entry.id   AF-A0A9X8VGV9-F1
#
_cell.length_a   1.000
_cell.length_b   1.000
_cell.length_c   1.000
_cell.angle_alpha   90.00
_cell.angle_beta   90.00
_cell.angle_gamma   90.00
#
_symmetry.space_group_name_H-M   'P 1'
#
loop_
_entity.id
_entity.type
_entity.pdbx_description
1 polymer ?
#
loop_
_entity_poly.entity_id
_entity_poly.type
_entity_poly.pdbx_seq_one_letter_code
_entity_poly.pdbx_strand_id
1 'polypeptide(L)' 'MILIIYAHPYPRHSHANHRLLQAVRDLPEVEVRSLYELYPDFNIDINAEQRAVE' A
#
# COMPACT_ATOMS: atom_id res chain seq x y z
N MET A 1 -5.81 -4.48 13.48
CA MET A 1 -5.23 -4.53 12.14
C MET A 1 -5.09 -3.11 11.63
N ILE A 2 -3.96 -2.74 11.05
CA ILE A 2 -3.73 -1.44 10.42
C ILE A 2 -3.54 -1.69 8.93
N LEU A 3 -4.35 -1.03 8.11
CA LEU A 3 -4.21 -1.03 6.66
C LEU A 3 -3.52 0.26 6.21
N ILE A 4 -2.38 0.14 5.53
CA ILE A 4 -1.67 1.28 4.93
C ILE A 4 -1.95 1.29 3.44
N ILE A 5 -2.68 2.32 3.00
CA ILE A 5 -2.87 2.63 1.58
C ILE A 5 -1.67 3.43 1.09
N TYR A 6 -0.78 2.80 0.33
CA TYR A 6 0.45 3.39 -0.14
C TYR A 6 0.32 3.87 -1.60
N ALA A 7 0.27 5.19 -1.79
CA ALA A 7 -0.01 5.84 -3.08
C ALA A 7 1.18 6.62 -3.66
N HIS A 8 2.37 6.01 -3.74
CA HIS A 8 3.53 6.64 -4.35
C HIS A 8 3.73 6.19 -5.82
N PRO A 9 3.76 7.11 -6.80
CA PRO A 9 3.85 6.75 -8.23
C PRO A 9 5.09 5.96 -8.63
N TYR A 10 6.22 6.24 -7.97
CA TYR A 10 7.50 5.58 -8.24
C TYR A 10 8.10 4.98 -6.96
N PRO A 11 7.56 3.87 -6.42
CA PRO A 11 7.95 3.34 -5.10
C PRO A 11 9.46 3.16 -4.91
N ARG A 12 10.15 2.71 -5.97
CA ARG A 12 11.61 2.47 -5.98
C ARG A 12 12.44 3.75 -5.87
N HIS A 13 11.87 4.90 -6.19
CA HIS A 13 12.53 6.20 -6.11
C HIS A 13 12.21 6.95 -4.81
N SER A 14 11.30 6.42 -3.98
CA SER A 14 10.93 7.07 -2.72
C SER A 14 11.98 6.78 -1.65
N HIS A 15 12.67 7.79 -1.13
CA HIS A 15 13.61 7.59 -0.02
C HIS A 15 12.91 7.55 1.34
N ALA A 16 11.97 8.46 1.58
CA ALA A 16 11.28 8.57 2.87
C ALA A 16 10.30 7.41 3.07
N ASN A 17 9.37 7.21 2.12
CA ASN A 17 8.35 6.17 2.28
C ASN A 17 8.95 4.77 2.26
N HIS A 18 10.04 4.54 1.53
CA HIS A 18 10.73 3.24 1.56
C HIS A 18 11.23 2.90 2.96
N ARG A 19 11.81 3.87 3.68
CA ARG A 19 12.23 3.67 5.08
C ARG A 19 11.06 3.47 6.02
N LEU A 20 9.96 4.22 5.84
CA LEU A 20 8.74 4.05 6.64
C LEU A 20 8.15 2.64 6.45
N LEU A 21 8.05 2.17 5.21
CA LEU A 21 7.56 0.83 4.89
C LEU A 21 8.48 -0.27 5.41
N GLN A 22 9.80 -0.09 5.34
CA GLN A 22 10.76 -1.02 5.94
C GLN A 22 10.58 -1.12 7.47
N ALA A 23 10.32 -0.01 8.15
CA ALA A 23 10.16 0.02 9.60
C ALA A 23 8.92 -0.74 10.10
N VAL A 24 7.90 -0.89 9.25
CA VAL A 24 6.64 -1.57 9.61
C VAL A 24 6.50 -2.95 8.96
N ARG A 25 7.46 -3.38 8.14
CA ARG A 25 7.39 -4.61 7.32
C ARG A 25 7.19 -5.89 8.15
N ASP A 26 7.79 -5.95 9.33
CA ASP A 26 7.78 -7.15 10.18
C ASP A 26 6.67 -7.11 11.25
N LEU A 27 5.80 -6.09 11.21
CA LEU A 27 4.66 -5.98 12.13
C LEU A 27 3.50 -6.85 11.62
N PRO A 28 3.08 -7.89 12.37
CA PRO A 28 2.08 -8.85 11.88
C PRO A 28 0.68 -8.26 11.76
N GLU A 29 0.37 -7.18 12.48
CA GLU A 29 -0.91 -6.47 12.38
C GLU A 29 -0.98 -5.42 11.26
N VAL A 30 0.05 -5.28 10.41
CA VAL A 30 0.12 -4.27 9.33
C VAL A 30 -0.02 -4.93 7.96
N GLU A 31 -1.04 -4.51 7.21
CA GLU A 31 -1.16 -4.79 5.78
C GLU A 31 -0.83 -3.52 4.98
N VAL A 32 -0.04 -3.67 3.91
CA VAL A 32 0.29 -2.56 2.99
C VAL A 32 -0.27 -2.86 1.60
N ARG A 33 -1.08 -1.94 1.07
CA ARG A 33 -1.61 -2.00 -0.30
C ARG A 33 -1.01 -0.88 -1.13
N SER A 34 -0.17 -1.21 -2.11
CA SER A 34 0.43 -0.22 -3.01
C SER A 34 -0.45 0.03 -4.22
N LEU A 35 -1.10 1.20 -4.30
CA LEU A 35 -2.08 1.49 -5.34
C LEU A 35 -1.48 1.54 -6.75
N TYR A 36 -0.28 2.09 -6.91
CA TYR A 36 0.39 2.15 -8.22
C TYR A 36 0.97 0.81 -8.68
N GLU A 37 1.14 -0.14 -7.76
CA GLU A 37 1.50 -1.53 -8.10
C GLU A 37 0.27 -2.36 -8.43
N LEU A 38 -0.81 -2.21 -7.65
CA LEU A 38 -2.08 -2.92 -7.85
C LEU A 38 -2.85 -2.42 -9.08
N TYR A 39 -2.82 -1.11 -9.35
CA TYR A 39 -3.61 -0.45 -10.37
C TYR A 39 -2.75 0.47 -11.25
N PRO A 40 -1.77 -0.07 -12.01
CA PRO A 40 -0.92 0.74 -12.89
C PRO A 40 -1.72 1.49 -13.95
N ASP A 41 -2.85 0.93 -14.38
CA ASP A 41 -3.77 1.50 -15.38
C ASP A 41 -4.97 2.25 -14.75
N PHE A 42 -4.93 2.51 -13.43
CA PHE A 42 -5.95 3.28 -12.70
C PHE A 42 -7.35 2.63 -12.66
N ASN A 43 -7.47 1.37 -13.08
CA ASN A 43 -8.70 0.58 -13.00
C ASN A 43 -8.84 -0.04 -11.59
N ILE A 44 -9.30 0.75 -10.62
CA ILE A 44 -9.43 0.32 -9.22
C ILE A 44 -10.55 -0.71 -9.05
N ASP A 45 -10.25 -1.84 -8.40
CA ASP A 45 -11.26 -2.80 -7.95
C ASP A 45 -11.91 -2.31 -6.65
N ILE A 46 -13.08 -1.68 -6.81
CA ILE A 46 -13.85 -1.11 -5.69
C ILE A 46 -14.20 -2.16 -4.64
N ASN A 47 -14.62 -3.36 -5.06
CA ASN A 47 -15.08 -4.41 -4.14
C ASN A 47 -13.91 -5.02 -3.36
N ALA A 48 -12.73 -5.10 -3.97
CA ALA A 48 -11.52 -5.53 -3.26
C ALA A 48 -11.10 -4.51 -2.20
N GLU A 49 -11.07 -3.21 -2.53
CA GLU A 49 -10.64 -2.18 -1.59
C GLU A 49 -11.66 -1.95 -0.45
N GLN A 50 -12.97 -2.06 -0.71
CA GLN A 50 -13.98 -1.99 0.35
C GLN A 50 -13.83 -3.14 1.35
N ARG A 51 -13.67 -4.37 0.88
CA ARG A 51 -13.45 -5.54 1.75
C ARG A 51 -12.15 -5.49 2.55
N ALA A 52 -11.15 -4.73 2.08
CA ALA A 52 -9.90 -4.57 2.83
C ALA A 52 -10.05 -3.66 4.06
N VAL A 53 -11.07 -2.79 4.09
CA VAL A 53 -11.32 -1.82 5.17
C VAL A 53 -12.35 -2.34 6.20
N GLU A 54 -13.15 -3.33 5.83
CA GLU A 54 -14.12 -4.03 6.69
C GLU A 54 -13.45 -4.95 7.73
#